data_AF-A0A942DM82-F1
#
_entry.id   AF-A0A942DM82-F1
#
_cell.length_a   1.000
_cell.length_b   1.000
_cell.length_c   1.000
_cell.angle_alpha   90.00
_cell.angle_beta   90.00
_cell.angle_gamma   90.00
#
_symmetry.space_group_name_H-M   'P 1'
#
loop_
_entity.id
_entity.type
_entity.pdbx_description
1 polymer ?
#
loop_
_entity_poly.entity_id
_entity_poly.type
_entity_poly.pdbx_seq_one_letter_code
_entity_poly.pdbx_strand_id
1 'polypeptide(L)'
;MQRIISLLQEKNHYLEKFYSLNETEILNFSMGNFENLENFYNTRERILEIIRYLDGQLEQENSETHDFSGMSIEDRRQVVESMRTKDEYVSRIIEQDLEVLACIEAAKSNIIRELQDVRRARKAVGGYKSPTFNKRLDEEV
;
A
#
# COMPACT_ATOMS: atom_id res chain seq x y z
N MET A 1 -14.11 26.91 15.85
CA MET A 1 -13.76 25.82 16.80
C MET A 1 -14.50 24.52 16.55
N GLN A 2 -15.84 24.45 16.60
CA GLN A 2 -16.57 23.22 16.27
C GLN A 2 -16.25 22.68 14.86
N ARG A 3 -16.01 23.59 13.90
CA ARG A 3 -15.55 23.23 12.56
C ARG A 3 -14.18 22.52 12.55
N ILE A 4 -13.20 23.06 13.27
CA ILE A 4 -11.86 22.45 13.43
C ILE A 4 -11.97 21.06 14.06
N ILE A 5 -12.77 20.90 15.12
CA ILE A 5 -12.98 19.59 15.77
C ILE A 5 -13.60 18.61 14.77
N SER A 6 -14.63 19.03 14.04
CA SER A 6 -15.26 18.21 13.00
C SER A 6 -14.26 17.78 11.92
N LEU A 7 -13.41 18.69 11.45
CA LEU A 7 -12.39 18.41 10.44
C LEU A 7 -11.32 17.43 10.97
N LEU A 8 -10.91 17.57 12.23
CA LEU A 8 -9.97 16.65 12.88
C LEU A 8 -10.57 15.24 13.03
N GLN A 9 -11.84 15.15 13.44
CA GLN A 9 -12.55 13.89 13.56
C GLN A 9 -12.75 13.23 12.19
N GLU A 10 -13.11 14.00 11.17
CA GLU A 10 -13.23 13.51 9.80
C GLU A 10 -11.88 13.01 9.27
N LYS A 11 -10.79 13.73 9.53
CA LYS A 11 -9.44 13.28 9.19
C LYS A 11 -9.10 11.95 9.87
N ASN A 12 -9.42 11.80 11.15
CA ASN A 12 -9.21 10.54 11.87
C ASN A 12 -10.03 9.38 11.30
N HIS A 13 -11.27 9.63 10.88
CA HIS A 13 -12.09 8.62 10.21
C HIS A 13 -11.45 8.13 8.90
N TYR A 14 -10.85 9.03 8.12
CA TYR A 14 -10.14 8.63 6.90
C TYR A 14 -8.82 7.92 7.18
N LEU A 15 -8.12 8.27 8.25
CA LEU A 15 -6.95 7.52 8.72
C LEU A 15 -7.32 6.10 9.18
N GLU A 16 -8.42 5.95 9.91
CA GLU A 16 -8.95 4.64 10.30
C GLU A 16 -9.29 3.78 9.07
N LYS A 17 -9.98 4.36 8.08
CA LYS A 17 -10.26 3.67 6.81
C LYS A 17 -8.98 3.23 6.08
N PHE A 18 -7.96 4.09 6.08
CA PHE A 18 -6.66 3.75 5.49
C PHE A 18 -6.01 2.58 6.21
N TYR A 19 -6.02 2.61 7.54
CA TYR A 19 -5.51 1.56 8.40
C TYR A 19 -6.22 0.21 8.16
N SER A 20 -7.56 0.19 8.15
CA SER A 20 -8.34 -1.04 7.91
C SER A 20 -8.17 -1.60 6.50
N LEU A 21 -8.04 -0.72 5.50
CA LEU A 21 -7.72 -1.11 4.13
C LEU A 21 -6.36 -1.82 4.07
N ASN A 22 -5.35 -1.24 4.73
CA ASN A 22 -4.03 -1.85 4.84
C ASN A 22 -4.08 -3.21 5.54
N GLU A 23 -4.76 -3.36 6.68
CA GLU A 23 -4.88 -4.66 7.37
C GLU A 23 -5.46 -5.76 6.47
N THR A 24 -6.52 -5.41 5.74
CA THR A 24 -7.21 -6.35 4.85
C THR A 24 -6.28 -6.83 3.73
N GLU A 25 -5.57 -5.90 3.09
CA GLU A 25 -4.71 -6.23 1.95
C GLU A 25 -3.37 -6.85 2.37
N ILE A 26 -2.83 -6.53 3.55
CA ILE A 26 -1.69 -7.26 4.12
C ILE A 26 -2.02 -8.76 4.26
N LEU A 27 -3.22 -9.08 4.74
CA LEU A 27 -3.68 -10.47 4.84
C LEU A 27 -3.74 -11.13 3.46
N ASN A 28 -4.29 -10.46 2.44
CA ASN A 28 -4.31 -10.96 1.07
C ASN A 28 -2.90 -11.19 0.50
N PHE A 29 -2.00 -10.21 0.66
CA PHE A 29 -0.63 -10.27 0.14
C PHE A 29 0.19 -11.35 0.82
N SER A 30 -0.03 -11.58 2.13
CA SER A 30 0.62 -12.67 2.87
C SER A 30 0.24 -14.06 2.32
N MET A 31 -0.95 -14.19 1.72
CA MET A 31 -1.43 -15.41 1.06
C MET A 31 -1.03 -15.47 -0.42
N GLY A 32 -0.29 -14.48 -0.93
CA GLY A 32 0.09 -14.38 -2.33
C GLY A 32 -1.03 -13.90 -3.25
N ASN A 33 -2.15 -13.40 -2.71
CA ASN A 33 -3.24 -12.87 -3.50
C ASN A 33 -3.01 -11.37 -3.78
N PHE A 34 -2.64 -11.05 -5.02
CA PHE A 34 -2.37 -9.69 -5.49
C PHE A 34 -3.39 -9.19 -6.52
N GLU A 35 -4.53 -9.88 -6.72
CA GLU A 35 -5.51 -9.54 -7.76
C GLU A 35 -6.06 -8.11 -7.60
N ASN A 36 -6.21 -7.65 -6.35
CA ASN A 36 -6.76 -6.32 -6.03
C ASN A 36 -5.70 -5.24 -5.83
N LEU A 37 -4.42 -5.49 -6.16
CA LEU A 37 -3.31 -4.57 -5.88
C LEU A 37 -3.53 -3.17 -6.49
N GLU A 38 -4.05 -3.09 -7.71
CA GLU A 38 -4.34 -1.81 -8.36
C GLU A 38 -5.49 -1.07 -7.68
N ASN A 39 -6.56 -1.77 -7.31
CA ASN A 39 -7.68 -1.18 -6.57
C ASN A 39 -7.25 -0.70 -5.18
N PHE A 40 -6.41 -1.46 -4.48
CA PHE A 40 -5.79 -1.08 -3.21
C PHE A 40 -5.01 0.22 -3.35
N TYR A 41 -4.10 0.31 -4.34
CA TYR A 41 -3.32 1.51 -4.62
C TYR A 41 -4.21 2.73 -4.91
N ASN A 42 -5.17 2.58 -5.82
CA ASN A 42 -6.07 3.66 -6.21
C ASN A 42 -6.95 4.15 -5.05
N THR A 43 -7.43 3.22 -4.21
CA THR A 43 -8.23 3.56 -3.03
C THR A 43 -7.39 4.32 -1.99
N ARG A 44 -6.14 3.89 -1.76
CA ARG A 44 -5.20 4.59 -0.88
C ARG A 44 -4.91 6.01 -1.36
N GLU A 45 -4.61 6.18 -2.65
CA GLU A 45 -4.34 7.50 -3.21
C GLU A 45 -5.55 8.44 -3.03
N ARG A 46 -6.75 7.93 -3.28
CA ARG A 46 -7.99 8.70 -3.07
C ARG A 46 -8.22 9.08 -1.61
N ILE A 47 -7.89 8.21 -0.65
CA ILE A 47 -7.98 8.56 0.78
C ILE A 47 -6.95 9.65 1.11
N LEU A 48 -5.72 9.56 0.59
CA LEU A 48 -4.69 10.59 0.80
C LEU A 48 -5.08 11.93 0.18
N GLU A 49 -5.72 11.96 -0.98
CA GLU A 49 -6.29 13.18 -1.57
C GLU A 49 -7.31 13.84 -0.64
N ILE A 50 -8.21 13.06 -0.05
CA ILE A 50 -9.19 13.57 0.91
C ILE A 50 -8.50 14.12 2.16
N ILE A 51 -7.50 13.40 2.70
CA ILE A 51 -6.74 13.88 3.87
C ILE A 51 -6.01 15.19 3.55
N ARG A 52 -5.38 15.30 2.37
CA ARG A 52 -4.73 16.54 1.91
C ARG A 52 -5.72 17.70 1.80
N TYR A 53 -6.93 17.44 1.32
CA TYR A 53 -7.99 18.44 1.26
C TYR A 53 -8.46 18.87 2.66
N LEU A 54 -8.62 17.93 3.60
CA LEU A 54 -8.96 18.24 4.99
C LEU A 54 -7.86 19.05 5.68
N ASP A 55 -6.59 18.75 5.39
CA ASP A 55 -5.46 19.53 5.90
C ASP A 55 -5.46 20.97 5.40
N GLY A 56 -5.75 21.18 4.11
CA GLY A 56 -5.92 22.53 3.57
C GLY A 56 -7.07 23.31 4.23
N GLN A 57 -8.21 22.64 4.49
CA GLN A 57 -9.32 23.28 5.23
C GLN A 57 -8.96 23.58 6.68
N LEU A 58 -8.24 22.68 7.36
CA LEU A 58 -7.78 22.90 8.73
C LEU A 58 -6.84 24.11 8.79
N GLU A 59 -5.92 24.23 7.86
CA GLU A 59 -5.01 25.37 7.79
C GLU A 59 -5.76 26.69 7.54
N GLN A 60 -6.72 26.70 6.62
CA GLN A 60 -7.56 27.86 6.36
C GLN A 60 -8.33 28.30 7.61
N GLU A 61 -9.08 27.39 8.24
CA GLU A 61 -9.88 27.66 9.44
C GLU A 61 -9.00 28.14 10.61
N ASN A 62 -7.80 27.59 10.74
CA ASN A 62 -6.86 27.96 11.79
C ASN A 62 -6.23 29.35 11.54
N SER A 63 -6.07 29.75 10.27
CA SER A 63 -5.60 31.09 9.90
C SER A 63 -6.67 32.17 10.07
N GLU A 64 -7.94 31.83 9.84
CA GLU A 64 -9.08 32.74 10.00
C GLU A 64 -9.48 32.91 11.47
N THR A 65 -9.24 31.89 12.31
CA THR A 65 -9.56 31.92 13.74
C THR A 65 -8.41 32.54 14.55
N HIS A 66 -8.29 33.86 14.56
CA HIS A 66 -7.22 34.57 15.26
C HIS A 66 -7.33 34.64 16.79
N ASP A 67 -8.41 34.13 17.40
CA ASP A 67 -8.67 34.32 18.82
C ASP A 67 -9.03 32.99 19.54
N PHE A 68 -8.04 32.44 20.24
CA PHE A 68 -8.19 31.24 21.09
C PHE A 68 -8.70 31.54 22.50
N SER A 69 -8.93 32.82 22.82
CA SER A 69 -9.26 33.29 24.17
C SER A 69 -10.63 32.84 24.69
N GLY A 70 -11.51 32.33 23.81
CA GLY A 70 -12.85 31.82 24.16
C GLY A 70 -13.01 30.29 24.17
N MET A 71 -11.92 29.53 24.10
CA MET A 71 -11.99 28.06 23.98
C MET A 71 -12.49 27.41 25.27
N SER A 72 -13.57 26.62 25.17
CA SER A 72 -14.04 25.77 26.28
C SER A 72 -13.01 24.71 26.64
N ILE A 73 -12.97 24.31 27.92
CA ILE A 73 -12.14 23.19 28.39
C ILE A 73 -12.47 21.90 27.61
N GLU A 74 -13.76 21.70 27.29
CA GLU A 74 -14.23 20.53 26.53
C GLU A 74 -13.69 20.53 25.10
N ASP A 75 -13.74 21.66 24.40
CA ASP A 75 -13.22 21.79 23.04
C ASP A 75 -11.71 21.51 23.01
N ARG A 76 -10.97 22.02 24.01
CA ARG A 76 -9.54 21.75 24.14
C ARG A 76 -9.27 20.26 24.31
N ARG A 77 -10.07 19.58 25.14
CA ARG A 77 -9.93 18.13 25.35
C ARG A 77 -10.14 17.36 24.05
N GLN A 78 -11.19 17.69 23.30
CA GLN A 78 -11.52 17.03 22.03
C GLN A 78 -10.45 17.22 20.96
N VAL A 79 -9.84 18.41 20.89
CA VAL A 79 -8.71 18.66 19.97
C VAL A 79 -7.51 17.79 20.35
N VAL A 80 -7.14 17.76 21.63
CA VAL A 80 -6.00 16.95 22.12
C VAL A 80 -6.23 15.46 21.87
N GLU A 81 -7.44 14.97 22.16
CA GLU A 81 -7.82 13.57 21.91
C GLU A 81 -7.76 13.25 20.42
N SER A 82 -8.32 14.11 19.56
CA SER A 82 -8.27 13.93 18.11
C SER A 82 -6.83 13.91 17.58
N MET A 83 -5.95 14.77 18.10
CA MET A 83 -4.54 14.79 17.72
C MET A 83 -3.80 13.53 18.14
N ARG A 84 -4.09 13.00 19.33
CA ARG A 84 -3.53 11.74 19.83
C ARG A 84 -3.95 10.56 18.95
N THR A 85 -5.23 10.46 18.63
CA THR A 85 -5.77 9.41 17.74
C THR A 85 -5.13 9.47 16.36
N LYS A 86 -4.96 10.68 15.82
CA LYS A 86 -4.27 10.91 14.54
C LYS A 86 -2.84 10.36 14.59
N ASP A 87 -2.07 10.71 15.62
CA ASP A 87 -0.68 10.28 15.76
C ASP A 87 -0.56 8.75 15.91
N GLU A 88 -1.50 8.12 16.63
CA GLU A 88 -1.58 6.66 16.75
C GLU A 88 -1.83 5.98 15.40
N TYR A 89 -2.83 6.43 14.63
CA TYR A 89 -3.10 5.86 13.32
C TYR A 89 -1.93 6.07 12.35
N VAL A 90 -1.33 7.27 12.31
CA VAL A 90 -0.19 7.53 11.43
C VAL A 90 0.98 6.60 11.74
N SER A 91 1.31 6.39 13.02
CA SER A 91 2.38 5.48 13.42
C SER A 91 2.13 4.06 12.92
N ARG A 92 0.91 3.55 13.13
CA ARG A 92 0.55 2.19 12.70
C ARG A 92 0.49 2.02 11.18
N ILE A 93 0.00 3.02 10.47
CA ILE A 93 -0.05 3.00 9.00
C ILE A 93 1.36 2.90 8.42
N ILE A 94 2.34 3.60 9.00
CA ILE A 94 3.74 3.52 8.57
C ILE A 94 4.29 2.11 8.77
N GLU A 95 3.99 1.47 9.92
CA GLU A 95 4.39 0.08 10.18
C GLU A 95 3.76 -0.89 9.17
N GLN A 96 2.46 -0.74 8.89
CA GLN A 96 1.75 -1.52 7.88
C GLN A 96 2.35 -1.35 6.48
N ASP A 97 2.75 -0.14 6.11
CA ASP A 97 3.36 0.12 4.80
C ASP A 97 4.69 -0.60 4.63
N LEU A 98 5.47 -0.77 5.71
CA LEU A 98 6.67 -1.60 5.68
C LEU A 98 6.34 -3.08 5.45
N GLU A 99 5.26 -3.60 6.06
CA GLU A 99 4.80 -4.96 5.80
C GLU A 99 4.32 -5.16 4.36
N VAL A 100 3.51 -4.23 3.84
CA VAL A 100 3.07 -4.24 2.44
C VAL A 100 4.27 -4.30 1.50
N LEU A 101 5.27 -3.44 1.71
CA LEU A 101 6.50 -3.44 0.90
C LEU A 101 7.25 -4.77 0.99
N ALA A 102 7.35 -5.35 2.18
CA ALA A 102 7.99 -6.65 2.38
C ALA A 102 7.26 -7.77 1.61
N CYS A 103 5.92 -7.81 1.65
CA CYS A 103 5.13 -8.77 0.89
C CYS A 103 5.34 -8.62 -0.62
N ILE A 104 5.35 -7.38 -1.13
CA ILE A 104 5.56 -7.10 -2.56
C ILE A 104 6.97 -7.54 -3.01
N GLU A 105 8.02 -7.22 -2.24
CA GLU A 105 9.38 -7.61 -2.59
C GLU A 105 9.59 -9.13 -2.51
N ALA A 106 8.94 -9.81 -1.57
CA ALA A 106 8.93 -11.27 -1.52
C ALA A 106 8.27 -11.89 -2.76
N ALA A 107 7.10 -11.39 -3.16
CA ALA A 107 6.38 -11.86 -4.34
C ALA A 107 7.18 -11.63 -5.63
N LYS A 108 7.75 -10.43 -5.80
CA LYS A 108 8.64 -10.09 -6.92
C LYS A 108 9.85 -11.03 -6.99
N SER A 109 10.47 -11.31 -5.84
CA SER A 109 11.61 -12.23 -5.76
C SER A 109 11.24 -13.67 -6.14
N ASN A 110 10.03 -14.11 -5.82
CA ASN A 110 9.51 -15.42 -6.22
C ASN A 110 9.27 -15.48 -7.74
N ILE A 111 8.60 -14.47 -8.32
CA ILE A 111 8.34 -14.37 -9.76
C ILE A 111 9.66 -14.39 -10.56
N ILE A 112 10.69 -13.67 -10.09
CA ILE A 112 12.01 -13.66 -10.75
C ILE A 112 12.63 -15.06 -10.76
N ARG A 113 12.55 -15.81 -9.65
CA ARG A 113 13.05 -17.18 -9.57
C ARG A 113 12.29 -18.10 -10.53
N GLU A 114 10.97 -18.03 -10.54
CA GLU A 114 10.14 -18.83 -11.45
C GLU A 114 10.45 -18.55 -12.92
N LEU A 115 10.61 -17.27 -13.30
CA LEU A 115 11.00 -16.90 -14.66
C LEU A 115 12.38 -17.44 -15.06
N GLN A 116 13.33 -17.47 -14.13
CA GLN A 116 14.65 -18.05 -14.37
C GLN A 116 14.56 -19.57 -14.58
N ASP A 117 13.74 -20.26 -13.79
CA ASP A 117 13.55 -21.70 -13.91
C ASP A 117 12.84 -22.08 -15.21
N VAL A 118 11.80 -21.34 -15.61
CA VAL A 118 11.14 -21.52 -16.92
C VAL A 118 12.13 -21.32 -18.07
N ARG A 119 13.00 -20.30 -18.00
CA ARG A 119 14.05 -20.07 -19.01
C ARG A 119 15.05 -21.23 -19.07
N ARG A 120 15.47 -21.77 -17.93
CA ARG A 120 16.36 -22.94 -17.84
C ARG A 120 15.70 -24.19 -18.41
N ALA A 121 14.45 -24.46 -18.04
CA ALA A 121 13.66 -25.58 -18.55
C ALA A 121 13.48 -25.50 -20.07
N ARG A 122 13.15 -24.32 -20.60
CA ARG A 122 13.04 -24.10 -22.06
C ARG A 122 14.35 -24.35 -22.79
N LYS A 123 15.49 -23.94 -22.22
CA LYS A 123 16.82 -24.22 -22.79
C LYS A 123 17.12 -25.72 -22.79
N ALA A 124 16.81 -26.43 -21.71
CA ALA A 124 16.98 -27.88 -21.62
C ALA A 124 16.13 -28.61 -22.66
N VAL A 125 14.84 -28.28 -22.77
CA VAL A 125 13.92 -28.86 -23.77
C VAL A 125 14.36 -28.54 -25.21
N GLY A 126 14.87 -27.33 -25.45
CA GLY A 126 15.45 -26.96 -26.76
C GLY A 126 16.65 -27.83 -27.14
N GLY A 127 17.49 -28.22 -26.17
CA GLY A 127 18.62 -29.12 -26.38
C GLY A 127 18.22 -30.55 -26.75
N TYR A 128 17.02 -31.00 -26.38
CA TYR A 128 16.51 -32.32 -26.75
C TYR A 128 15.85 -32.37 -28.15
N LYS A 129 15.61 -31.23 -28.82
CA LYS A 129 14.87 -31.17 -30.10
C LYS A 129 15.70 -31.29 -31.39
N SER A 130 17.04 -31.40 -31.35
CA SER A 130 17.86 -31.91 -32.48
C SER A 130 19.33 -32.04 -32.10
N PRO A 131 20.03 -33.11 -32.56
CA PRO A 131 20.17 -33.43 -33.98
C PRO A 131 19.53 -34.76 -34.39
N THR A 132 18.71 -34.71 -35.43
CA THR A 132 18.62 -35.79 -36.42
C THR A 132 20.04 -36.23 -36.77
N PHE A 133 20.36 -37.48 -36.43
CA PHE A 133 21.53 -38.18 -36.94
C PHE A 133 21.43 -38.20 -38.47
N ASN A 134 22.09 -37.27 -39.16
CA ASN A 134 22.50 -37.45 -40.55
C ASN A 134 23.64 -38.47 -40.57
N LYS A 135 23.34 -39.72 -40.19
CA LYS A 135 24.17 -40.86 -40.53
C LYS A 135 23.86 -41.15 -42.00
N ARG A 136 24.59 -40.50 -42.91
CA ARG A 136 24.85 -41.13 -44.20
C ARG A 136 25.63 -42.40 -43.89
N LEU A 137 24.95 -43.53 -43.96
CA LEU A 137 25.59 -44.83 -44.09
C LEU A 137 26.24 -44.81 -45.49
N ASP A 138 27.48 -44.35 -45.56
CA ASP A 138 28.35 -44.70 -46.68
C ASP A 138 28.76 -46.15 -46.43
N GLU A 139 28.00 -47.09 -47.01
CA GLU A 139 28.49 -48.44 -47.24
C GLU A 139 29.51 -48.35 -48.38
N GLU A 140 30.79 -48.20 -48.01
CA GLU A 140 31.92 -48.44 -48.91
C GLU A 140 32.21 -49.95 -49.00
N VAL A 141 32.12 -50.44 -50.25
CA VAL A 141 32.74 -51.62 -50.90
C VAL A 141 32.21 -53.01 -50.57
#